data_AF-A0A1I5VXM1-F1
#
_entry.id   AF-A0A1I5VXM1-F1
#
_cell.length_a   1.000
_cell.length_b   1.000
_cell.length_c   1.000
_cell.angle_alpha   90.00
_cell.angle_beta   90.00
_cell.angle_gamma   90.00
#
_symmetry.space_group_name_H-M   'P 1'
#
loop_
_entity.id
_entity.type
_entity.pdbx_description
1 polymer ?
#
loop_
_entity_poly.entity_id
_entity_poly.type
_entity_poly.pdbx_seq_one_letter_code
_entity_poly.pdbx_strand_id
1 'polypeptide(L)'
;MGYLHYFHHAEPLTDAEWDHVVTGFSKLVSEACADGVALSVSDRESELTVREWMDRDWLREEKHGAVIYINGANGDAMQPLIIHKNGTPYDDRFGPRWHGSTWVKTQRKHYDKLVVAVLAWLAFRYPDRFHVEFDGYPEDWEAGLDLARRAFPDQDIPCPRQDLEDN
;
A
#
# COMPACT_ATOMS: atom_id res chain seq x y z
N MET A 1 15.66 1.70 -13.87
CA MET A 1 14.22 1.48 -14.13
C MET A 1 13.55 1.25 -12.79
N GLY A 2 12.40 1.89 -12.55
CA GLY A 2 11.57 1.60 -11.39
C GLY A 2 10.79 0.32 -11.60
N TYR A 3 10.58 -0.45 -10.54
CA TYR A 3 9.73 -1.63 -10.57
C TYR A 3 8.28 -1.26 -10.21
N LEU A 4 7.35 -2.12 -10.61
CA LEU A 4 5.91 -2.00 -10.43
C LEU A 4 5.47 -3.01 -9.38
N HIS A 5 4.64 -2.55 -8.46
CA HIS A 5 3.93 -3.40 -7.53
C HIS A 5 2.53 -3.62 -8.07
N TYR A 6 2.15 -4.87 -8.30
CA TYR A 6 0.80 -5.25 -8.67
C TYR A 6 0.12 -5.86 -7.46
N PHE A 7 -1.16 -5.57 -7.28
CA PHE A 7 -1.93 -6.22 -6.25
C PHE A 7 -3.39 -6.37 -6.63
N HIS A 8 -4.02 -7.40 -6.11
CA HIS A 8 -5.42 -7.71 -6.33
C HIS A 8 -6.18 -7.71 -5.01
N HIS A 9 -7.28 -6.95 -4.98
CA HIS A 9 -8.22 -6.81 -3.88
C HIS A 9 -9.63 -6.67 -4.47
N ALA A 10 -10.34 -7.78 -4.67
CA ALA A 10 -11.69 -7.75 -5.27
C ALA A 10 -12.81 -7.73 -4.22
N GLU A 11 -12.59 -8.34 -3.05
CA GLU A 11 -13.64 -8.51 -2.05
C GLU A 11 -13.67 -7.36 -1.05
N PRO A 12 -14.84 -6.91 -0.59
CA PRO A 12 -14.93 -5.88 0.42
C PRO A 12 -14.38 -6.35 1.78
N LEU A 13 -13.76 -5.42 2.50
CA LEU A 13 -13.41 -5.56 3.91
C LEU A 13 -14.61 -5.19 4.78
N THR A 14 -14.84 -5.97 5.84
CA THR A 14 -15.77 -5.57 6.90
C THR A 14 -15.29 -4.32 7.62
N ASP A 15 -16.17 -3.67 8.39
CA ASP A 15 -15.80 -2.49 9.19
C ASP A 15 -14.63 -2.79 10.14
N ALA A 16 -14.68 -3.93 10.85
CA ALA A 16 -13.62 -4.32 11.79
C ALA A 16 -12.28 -4.62 11.10
N GLU A 17 -12.31 -5.28 9.94
CA GLU A 17 -11.08 -5.53 9.16
C GLU A 17 -10.51 -4.23 8.60
N TRP A 18 -11.38 -3.32 8.17
CA TRP A 18 -10.98 -2.01 7.69
C TRP A 18 -10.35 -1.15 8.80
N ASP A 19 -10.95 -1.11 9.98
CA ASP A 19 -10.38 -0.44 11.16
C ASP A 19 -9.00 -1.03 11.52
N HIS A 20 -8.86 -2.35 11.39
CA HIS A 20 -7.58 -3.01 11.58
C HIS A 20 -6.56 -2.63 10.49
N VAL A 21 -6.98 -2.54 9.21
CA VAL A 21 -6.14 -2.03 8.11
C VAL A 21 -5.68 -0.61 8.39
N VAL A 22 -6.58 0.30 8.77
CA VAL A 22 -6.25 1.70 9.09
C VAL A 22 -5.28 1.79 10.27
N THR A 23 -5.51 0.98 11.31
CA THR A 23 -4.61 0.92 12.48
C THR A 23 -3.23 0.42 12.10
N GLY A 24 -3.14 -0.64 11.29
CA GLY A 24 -1.86 -1.17 10.81
C GLY A 24 -1.13 -0.17 9.92
N PHE A 25 -1.86 0.49 9.01
CA PHE A 25 -1.32 1.51 8.14
C PHE A 25 -0.77 2.71 8.93
N SER A 26 -1.48 3.16 9.98
CA SER A 26 -1.00 4.22 10.88
C SER A 26 0.39 3.90 11.47
N LYS A 27 0.60 2.65 11.90
CA LYS A 27 1.88 2.21 12.46
C LYS A 27 2.99 2.25 11.40
N LEU A 28 2.71 1.73 10.21
CA LEU A 28 3.66 1.74 9.09
C LEU A 28 4.03 3.16 8.66
N VAL A 29 3.05 4.07 8.58
CA VAL A 29 3.29 5.50 8.30
C VAL A 29 4.17 6.12 9.38
N SER A 30 3.90 5.85 10.65
CA SER A 30 4.71 6.36 11.75
C SER A 30 6.17 5.91 11.65
N GLU A 31 6.42 4.63 11.38
CA GLU A 31 7.78 4.10 11.18
C GLU A 31 8.46 4.69 9.93
N ALA A 32 7.71 4.85 8.82
CA ALA A 32 8.24 5.46 7.60
C ALA A 32 8.67 6.92 7.82
N CYS A 33 7.84 7.71 8.51
CA CYS A 33 8.18 9.08 8.86
C CYS A 33 9.37 9.15 9.83
N ALA A 34 9.47 8.22 10.79
CA ALA A 34 10.64 8.12 11.67
C ALA A 34 11.94 7.84 10.91
N ASP A 35 11.85 7.13 9.78
CA ASP A 35 12.95 6.89 8.84
C ASP A 35 13.20 8.06 7.85
N GLY A 36 12.46 9.17 7.98
CA GLY A 36 12.61 10.34 7.12
C GLY A 36 11.92 10.24 5.76
N VAL A 37 10.98 9.31 5.58
CA VAL A 37 10.15 9.24 4.37
C VAL A 37 9.13 10.40 4.39
N ALA A 38 9.20 11.26 3.37
CA ALA A 38 8.25 12.35 3.20
C ALA A 38 7.02 11.88 2.40
N LEU A 39 5.83 12.07 2.97
CA LEU A 39 4.58 11.50 2.45
C LEU A 39 3.54 12.60 2.16
N SER A 40 2.74 12.35 1.13
CA SER A 40 1.53 13.10 0.81
C SER A 40 0.35 12.14 0.73
N VAL A 41 -0.86 12.64 0.97
CA VAL A 41 -2.12 11.90 0.80
C VAL A 41 -3.05 12.56 -0.20
N SER A 42 -2.48 13.38 -1.07
CA SER A 42 -3.20 13.94 -2.19
C SER A 42 -2.29 14.04 -3.39
N ASP A 43 -2.88 14.30 -4.55
CA ASP A 43 -2.12 14.64 -5.76
C ASP A 43 -1.32 15.96 -5.60
N ARG A 44 -1.51 16.69 -4.49
CA ARG A 44 -0.75 17.93 -4.19
C ARG A 44 0.48 17.58 -3.35
N GLU A 45 1.62 18.17 -3.72
CA GLU A 45 2.94 17.98 -3.10
C GLU A 45 3.07 18.57 -1.68
N SER A 46 1.97 18.79 -0.96
CA SER A 46 2.05 19.24 0.43
C SER A 46 2.34 18.05 1.34
N GLU A 47 3.50 18.06 1.97
CA GLU A 47 3.88 17.12 3.02
C GLU A 47 2.82 17.15 4.13
N LEU A 48 2.40 15.97 4.58
CA LEU A 48 1.60 15.85 5.78
C LEU A 48 2.47 15.45 6.97
N THR A 49 2.11 15.96 8.13
CA THR A 49 2.49 15.35 9.39
C THR A 49 1.66 14.08 9.65
N VAL A 50 2.24 13.09 10.33
CA VAL A 50 1.53 11.88 10.79
C VAL A 50 0.25 12.24 11.55
N ARG A 51 0.29 13.34 12.31
CA ARG A 51 -0.87 13.87 13.02
C ARG A 51 -1.99 14.31 12.08
N GLU A 52 -1.68 15.03 11.01
CA GLU A 52 -2.69 15.41 10.00
C GLU A 52 -3.23 14.20 9.22
N TRP A 53 -2.47 13.11 9.15
CA TRP A 53 -2.95 11.84 8.61
C TRP A 53 -4.00 11.21 9.55
N MET A 54 -3.69 11.14 10.85
CA MET A 54 -4.57 10.55 11.88
C MET A 54 -5.79 11.43 12.23
N ASP A 55 -5.67 12.75 12.15
CA ASP A 55 -6.71 13.70 12.55
C ASP A 55 -7.75 14.00 11.45
N ARG A 56 -7.53 13.54 10.22
CA ARG A 56 -8.43 13.87 9.11
C ARG A 56 -9.48 12.76 8.88
N ASP A 57 -10.74 13.18 8.84
CA ASP A 57 -11.96 12.41 8.52
C ASP A 57 -12.03 11.86 7.08
N TRP A 58 -10.92 11.77 6.35
CA TRP A 58 -10.87 11.27 4.97
C TRP A 58 -10.86 9.75 4.80
N LEU A 59 -11.34 9.04 5.83
CA LEU A 59 -12.27 7.91 5.60
C LEU A 59 -13.59 8.41 4.97
N ARG A 60 -13.48 9.24 3.94
CA ARG A 60 -14.59 9.77 3.18
C ARG A 60 -15.29 8.58 2.58
N GLU A 61 -16.58 8.45 2.88
CA GLU A 61 -17.53 7.83 1.98
C GLU A 61 -17.44 8.57 0.63
N GLU A 62 -16.48 8.19 -0.22
CA GLU A 62 -16.65 8.46 -1.64
C GLU A 62 -17.79 7.60 -2.16
N LYS A 63 -18.25 7.85 -3.39
CA LYS A 63 -19.20 6.96 -4.09
C LYS A 63 -18.75 5.48 -4.12
N HIS A 64 -17.49 5.20 -3.78
CA HIS A 64 -16.86 3.88 -3.73
C HIS A 64 -16.49 3.39 -2.31
N GLY A 65 -16.83 4.16 -1.25
CA GLY A 65 -16.54 3.84 0.15
C GLY A 65 -15.22 4.42 0.65
N ALA A 66 -14.77 3.95 1.83
CA ALA A 66 -13.55 4.39 2.48
C ALA A 66 -12.29 3.99 1.68
N VAL A 67 -11.30 4.89 1.64
CA VAL A 67 -10.07 4.73 0.86
C VAL A 67 -8.85 5.18 1.67
N ILE A 68 -7.75 4.45 1.53
CA ILE A 68 -6.40 4.91 1.89
C ILE A 68 -5.71 5.37 0.61
N TYR A 69 -5.21 6.60 0.61
CA TYR A 69 -4.41 7.17 -0.47
C TYR A 69 -3.08 7.63 0.11
N ILE A 70 -1.96 7.25 -0.51
CA ILE A 70 -0.63 7.72 -0.12
C ILE A 70 0.31 7.86 -1.31
N ASN A 71 1.16 8.87 -1.30
CA ASN A 71 2.19 9.13 -2.30
C ASN A 71 3.44 9.72 -1.63
N GLY A 72 4.56 9.81 -2.34
CA GLY A 72 5.70 10.58 -1.87
C GLY A 72 5.43 12.09 -1.87
N ALA A 73 6.16 12.86 -1.06
CA ALA A 73 6.16 14.32 -1.06
C ALA A 73 7.55 14.89 -1.42
N ASN A 74 7.67 16.21 -1.57
CA ASN A 74 8.96 16.90 -1.78
C ASN A 74 9.77 16.38 -2.98
N GLY A 75 9.11 16.16 -4.12
CA GLY A 75 9.72 15.57 -5.32
C GLY A 75 9.83 14.04 -5.29
N ASP A 76 9.43 13.40 -4.19
CA ASP A 76 9.38 11.94 -4.05
C ASP A 76 8.07 11.33 -4.60
N ALA A 77 7.11 12.16 -5.03
CA ALA A 77 5.86 11.71 -5.64
C ALA A 77 6.09 10.99 -6.98
N MET A 78 5.35 9.91 -7.26
CA MET A 78 5.35 9.26 -8.58
C MET A 78 3.96 8.75 -8.95
N GLN A 79 3.48 7.72 -8.25
CA GLN A 79 2.11 7.24 -8.36
C GLN A 79 1.62 6.86 -6.95
N PRO A 80 0.40 7.26 -6.58
CA PRO A 80 -0.11 6.92 -5.28
C PRO A 80 -0.40 5.42 -5.14
N LEU A 81 -0.19 4.90 -3.95
CA LEU A 81 -0.82 3.67 -3.49
C LEU A 81 -2.25 4.02 -3.04
N ILE A 82 -3.23 3.31 -3.57
CA ILE A 82 -4.65 3.49 -3.25
C ILE A 82 -5.23 2.14 -2.83
N ILE A 83 -5.72 2.04 -1.59
CA ILE A 83 -6.42 0.85 -1.07
C ILE A 83 -7.88 1.23 -0.81
N HIS A 84 -8.80 0.56 -1.49
CA HIS A 84 -10.24 0.74 -1.30
C HIS A 84 -10.76 -0.29 -0.29
N LYS A 85 -11.64 0.12 0.63
CA LYS A 85 -12.33 -0.81 1.53
C LYS A 85 -13.18 -1.83 0.78
N ASN A 86 -13.88 -1.40 -0.25
CA ASN A 86 -14.88 -2.19 -0.97
C ASN A 86 -14.31 -3.02 -2.13
N GLY A 87 -13.00 -3.23 -2.17
CA GLY A 87 -12.31 -3.77 -3.34
C GLY A 87 -11.95 -2.69 -4.36
N THR A 88 -10.95 -2.97 -5.18
CA THR A 88 -10.49 -2.10 -6.25
C THR A 88 -11.64 -1.92 -7.28
N PRO A 89 -12.00 -0.67 -7.61
CA PRO A 89 -13.04 -0.41 -8.60
C PRO A 89 -12.76 -1.11 -9.93
N TYR A 90 -13.82 -1.54 -10.61
CA TYR A 90 -13.69 -2.04 -11.97
C TYR A 90 -13.20 -0.93 -12.90
N ASP A 91 -12.09 -1.19 -13.60
CA ASP A 91 -11.56 -0.33 -14.65
C ASP A 91 -11.79 -1.00 -16.02
N ASP A 92 -12.71 -0.43 -16.79
CA ASP A 92 -13.15 -0.97 -18.08
C ASP A 92 -12.05 -1.01 -19.14
N ARG A 93 -10.96 -0.25 -18.95
CA ARG A 93 -9.80 -0.23 -19.84
C ARG A 93 -9.01 -1.54 -19.82
N PHE A 94 -9.05 -2.27 -18.71
CA PHE A 94 -8.29 -3.51 -18.54
C PHE A 94 -9.16 -4.76 -18.74
N GLY A 95 -10.49 -4.62 -18.73
CA GLY A 95 -11.42 -5.71 -18.94
C GLY A 95 -11.63 -6.61 -17.71
N PRO A 96 -12.54 -7.61 -17.80
CA PRO A 96 -13.02 -8.38 -16.64
C PRO A 96 -11.96 -9.19 -15.91
N ARG A 97 -10.87 -9.56 -16.60
CA ARG A 97 -9.75 -10.32 -16.01
C ARG A 97 -8.98 -9.52 -14.94
N TRP A 98 -9.04 -8.19 -14.99
CA TRP A 98 -8.30 -7.31 -14.08
C TRP A 98 -9.22 -6.66 -13.05
N HIS A 99 -10.45 -7.14 -12.91
CA HIS A 99 -11.32 -6.68 -11.83
C HIS A 99 -10.66 -6.98 -10.48
N GLY A 100 -10.61 -6.00 -9.57
CA GLY A 100 -9.90 -6.14 -8.30
C GLY A 100 -8.39 -5.83 -8.38
N SER A 101 -7.79 -5.83 -9.58
CA SER A 101 -6.36 -5.59 -9.77
C SER A 101 -6.03 -4.10 -9.91
N THR A 102 -4.95 -3.68 -9.28
CA THR A 102 -4.35 -2.35 -9.46
C THR A 102 -2.83 -2.45 -9.32
N TRP A 103 -2.14 -1.34 -9.53
CA TRP A 103 -0.69 -1.28 -9.49
C TRP A 103 -0.21 0.09 -9.02
N VAL A 104 1.00 0.13 -8.47
CA VAL A 104 1.68 1.36 -8.07
C VAL A 104 3.14 1.32 -8.52
N LYS A 105 3.57 2.42 -9.15
CA LYS A 105 4.93 2.65 -9.62
C LYS A 105 5.62 3.67 -8.74
N THR A 106 6.68 3.24 -8.07
CA THR A 106 7.39 4.09 -7.11
C THR A 106 8.69 4.66 -7.66
N GLN A 107 9.27 4.08 -8.71
CA GLN A 107 10.59 4.45 -9.22
C GLN A 107 11.73 4.36 -8.20
N ARG A 108 11.64 3.45 -7.20
CA ARG A 108 12.63 3.31 -6.12
C ARG A 108 12.83 4.60 -5.31
N LYS A 109 11.80 5.44 -5.29
CA LYS A 109 11.75 6.65 -4.47
C LYS A 109 11.62 6.27 -2.98
N HIS A 110 11.90 7.19 -2.07
CA HIS A 110 11.95 6.84 -0.64
C HIS A 110 10.61 6.31 -0.11
N TYR A 111 9.48 6.79 -0.63
CA TYR A 111 8.15 6.30 -0.26
C TYR A 111 7.87 4.85 -0.71
N ASP A 112 8.67 4.28 -1.62
CA ASP A 112 8.62 2.87 -2.01
C ASP A 112 8.71 1.94 -0.80
N LYS A 113 9.54 2.32 0.18
CA LYS A 113 9.72 1.58 1.43
C LYS A 113 8.39 1.36 2.15
N LEU A 114 7.55 2.39 2.22
CA LEU A 114 6.23 2.30 2.84
C LEU A 114 5.26 1.48 1.97
N VAL A 115 5.28 1.66 0.66
CA VAL A 115 4.45 0.89 -0.27
C VAL A 115 4.70 -0.61 -0.10
N VAL A 116 5.96 -1.03 -0.14
CA VAL A 116 6.39 -2.41 0.08
C VAL A 116 5.90 -2.93 1.44
N ALA A 117 6.13 -2.16 2.51
CA ALA A 117 5.74 -2.56 3.86
C ALA A 117 4.23 -2.78 4.00
N VAL A 118 3.42 -1.89 3.40
CA VAL A 118 1.96 -2.00 3.40
C VAL A 118 1.50 -3.22 2.62
N LEU A 119 2.00 -3.42 1.40
CA LEU A 119 1.58 -4.54 0.57
C LEU A 119 1.98 -5.88 1.18
N ALA A 120 3.19 -6.00 1.73
CA ALA A 120 3.64 -7.20 2.43
C ALA A 120 2.75 -7.51 3.65
N TRP A 121 2.46 -6.49 4.46
CA TRP A 121 1.61 -6.67 5.64
C TRP A 121 0.17 -7.04 5.29
N LEU A 122 -0.42 -6.42 4.24
CA LEU A 122 -1.77 -6.75 3.77
C LEU A 122 -1.85 -8.19 3.25
N ALA A 123 -0.91 -8.61 2.40
CA ALA A 123 -0.85 -9.97 1.89
C ALA A 123 -0.65 -11.00 3.01
N PHE A 124 0.17 -10.69 4.02
CA PHE A 124 0.34 -11.54 5.19
C PHE A 124 -0.94 -11.64 6.02
N ARG A 125 -1.62 -10.52 6.27
CA ARG A 125 -2.75 -10.46 7.18
C ARG A 125 -4.04 -10.97 6.57
N TYR A 126 -4.21 -10.77 5.27
CA TYR A 126 -5.41 -11.08 4.50
C TYR A 126 -5.06 -11.85 3.23
N PRO A 127 -4.42 -13.04 3.33
CA PRO A 127 -3.86 -13.76 2.18
C PRO A 127 -4.93 -14.19 1.17
N ASP A 128 -6.17 -14.39 1.61
CA ASP A 128 -7.29 -14.74 0.71
C ASP A 128 -7.88 -13.54 -0.03
N ARG A 129 -7.50 -12.31 0.35
CA ARG A 129 -8.06 -11.05 -0.21
C ARG A 129 -7.04 -10.18 -0.90
N PHE A 130 -5.78 -10.23 -0.48
CA PHE A 130 -4.69 -9.46 -1.06
C PHE A 130 -3.66 -10.42 -1.66
N HIS A 131 -3.64 -10.45 -2.99
CA HIS A 131 -2.56 -11.07 -3.75
C HIS A 131 -1.62 -9.98 -4.24
N VAL A 132 -0.31 -10.15 -4.06
CA VAL A 132 0.69 -9.11 -4.37
C VAL A 132 1.79 -9.73 -5.22
N GLU A 133 2.09 -9.07 -6.32
CA GLU A 133 3.11 -9.44 -7.28
C GLU A 133 4.02 -8.24 -7.58
N PHE A 134 5.22 -8.50 -8.10
CA PHE A 134 6.16 -7.45 -8.46
C PHE A 134 7.09 -7.90 -9.58
N ASP A 135 7.53 -6.94 -10.40
CA ASP A 135 8.48 -7.18 -11.51
C ASP A 135 9.95 -6.81 -11.16
N GLY A 136 10.21 -6.52 -9.88
CA GLY A 136 11.54 -6.26 -9.32
C GLY A 136 12.26 -7.51 -8.80
N TYR A 137 13.37 -7.30 -8.10
CA TYR A 137 14.13 -8.37 -7.44
C TYR A 137 13.73 -8.51 -5.96
N PRO A 138 13.92 -9.69 -5.32
CA PRO A 138 13.64 -9.85 -3.89
C PRO A 138 14.35 -8.84 -2.99
N GLU A 139 15.56 -8.40 -3.34
CA GLU A 139 16.33 -7.42 -2.58
C GLU A 139 15.68 -6.02 -2.60
N ASP A 140 14.87 -5.71 -3.63
CA ASP A 140 14.12 -4.46 -3.68
C ASP A 140 13.06 -4.39 -2.55
N TRP A 141 12.66 -5.53 -1.96
CA TRP A 141 11.67 -5.60 -0.88
C TRP A 141 12.25 -5.45 0.53
N GLU A 142 13.55 -5.68 0.73
CA GLU A 142 14.15 -5.79 2.06
C GLU A 142 13.90 -4.55 2.92
N ALA A 143 14.08 -3.36 2.34
CA ALA A 143 13.90 -2.11 3.06
C ALA A 143 12.47 -1.93 3.59
N GLY A 144 11.46 -2.34 2.83
CA GLY A 144 10.06 -2.26 3.26
C GLY A 144 9.67 -3.39 4.21
N LEU A 145 10.19 -4.61 4.01
CA LEU A 145 10.00 -5.71 4.95
C LEU A 145 10.59 -5.40 6.33
N ASP A 146 11.77 -4.77 6.38
CA ASP A 146 12.37 -4.32 7.63
C ASP A 146 11.51 -3.26 8.34
N LEU A 147 10.89 -2.36 7.58
CA LEU A 147 9.94 -1.39 8.12
C LEU A 147 8.71 -2.10 8.70
N ALA A 148 8.14 -3.06 7.98
CA ALA A 148 6.99 -3.82 8.44
C ALA A 148 7.31 -4.61 9.72
N ARG A 149 8.48 -5.26 9.79
CA ARG A 149 8.93 -5.99 10.99
C ARG A 149 9.15 -5.08 12.19
N ARG A 150 9.64 -3.85 12.00
CA ARG A 150 9.72 -2.85 13.10
C ARG A 150 8.33 -2.44 13.60
N ALA A 151 7.38 -2.20 12.69
CA ALA A 151 6.02 -1.84 13.04
C ALA A 151 5.25 -2.98 13.75
N PHE A 152 5.63 -4.23 13.47
CA PHE A 152 4.97 -5.44 13.98
C PHE A 152 6.00 -6.49 14.42
N PRO A 153 6.74 -6.26 15.53
CA PRO A 153 7.86 -7.10 15.95
C PRO A 153 7.47 -8.54 16.31
N ASP A 154 6.19 -8.75 16.66
CA ASP A 154 5.63 -10.06 16.99
C ASP A 154 5.06 -10.81 15.76
N GLN A 155 5.22 -10.26 14.56
CA GLN A 155 4.72 -10.85 13.31
C GLN A 155 5.88 -11.17 12.36
N ASP A 156 5.97 -12.44 11.95
CA ASP A 156 6.95 -12.88 10.95
C ASP A 156 6.42 -12.61 9.53
N ILE A 157 6.44 -11.33 9.13
CA ILE A 157 5.91 -10.88 7.83
C ILE A 157 6.88 -11.33 6.72
N PRO A 158 6.44 -12.25 5.82
CA PRO A 158 7.29 -12.73 4.74
C PRO A 158 7.29 -11.76 3.55
N CYS A 159 8.26 -11.93 2.66
CA CYS A 159 8.15 -11.36 1.31
C CYS A 159 6.96 -12.01 0.59
N PRO A 160 6.04 -11.23 -0.03
CA PRO A 160 5.00 -11.78 -0.89
C PRO A 160 5.61 -12.65 -1.99
N ARG A 161 4.90 -13.71 -2.38
CA ARG A 161 5.43 -14.66 -3.36
C ARG A 161 5.69 -13.96 -4.69
N GLN A 162 6.87 -14.22 -5.24
CA GLN A 162 7.12 -14.01 -6.65
C GLN A 162 6.50 -15.20 -7.39
N ASP A 163 5.23 -15.11 -7.77
CA ASP A 163 4.63 -16.08 -8.69
C ASP A 163 5.17 -15.80 -10.11
N LEU A 164 6.49 -15.89 -10.28
CA LEU A 164 7.08 -16.17 -11.59
C LEU A 164 6.84 -17.65 -11.82
N GLU A 165 5.63 -18.01 -12.24
CA GLU A 165 5.45 -19.33 -12.83
C GLU A 165 6.45 -19.47 -13.98
N ASP A 166 7.31 -20.48 -13.87
CA ASP A 166 8.08 -21.09 -14.95
C ASP A 166 7.11 -21.62 -16.04
N ASN A 167 6.43 -20.72 -16.76
CA ASN A 167 5.62 -21.03 -17.95
C ASN A 167 6.35 -20.62 -19.23
#